data_AF-A0AAJ1TL16-F1
#
_entry.id   AF-A0AAJ1TL16-F1
#
_cell.length_a   1.000
_cell.length_b   1.000
_cell.length_c   1.000
_cell.angle_alpha   90.00
_cell.angle_beta   90.00
_cell.angle_gamma   90.00
#
_symmetry.space_group_name_H-M   'P 1'
#
loop_
_entity.id
_entity.type
_entity.pdbx_description
1 polymer ?
#
loop_
_entity_poly.entity_id
_entity_poly.type
_entity_poly.pdbx_seq_one_letter_code
_entity_poly.pdbx_strand_id
1 'polypeptide(L)' 'MQNGTTKNTVKNKGALEDLREIESGKWDKVYKDGHDADGNKVSIHYFSSQSGQVFNVKVKDGWSNTRR' A
#
# COMPACT_ATOMS: atom_id res chain seq x y z
N MET A 1 9.77 -12.20 2.23
CA MET A 1 10.93 -11.36 2.60
C MET A 1 10.59 -10.67 3.92
N GLN A 2 11.46 -10.73 4.94
CA GLN A 2 11.31 -9.84 6.11
C GLN A 2 11.60 -8.42 5.63
N ASN A 3 10.80 -7.41 6.01
CA ASN A 3 10.78 -6.07 5.40
C ASN A 3 10.38 -6.06 3.91
N GLY A 4 9.46 -6.93 3.52
CA GLY A 4 8.97 -6.98 2.14
C GLY A 4 8.17 -5.71 1.79
N THR A 5 8.33 -5.23 0.56
CA THR A 5 7.37 -4.32 -0.08
C THR A 5 6.65 -5.12 -1.16
N THR A 6 5.32 -5.14 -1.11
CA THR A 6 4.48 -5.75 -2.15
C THR A 6 3.63 -4.68 -2.79
N LYS A 7 3.56 -4.72 -4.12
CA LYS A 7 2.82 -3.78 -4.96
C LYS A 7 1.83 -4.56 -5.81
N ASN A 8 0.55 -4.28 -5.65
CA ASN A 8 -0.53 -4.93 -6.37
C ASN A 8 -1.33 -3.90 -7.16
N THR A 9 -1.38 -4.04 -8.48
CA THR A 9 -2.18 -3.14 -9.32
C THR A 9 -3.66 -3.22 -8.95
N VAL A 10 -4.29 -2.06 -8.76
CA VAL A 10 -5.70 -1.95 -8.41
C VAL A 10 -6.53 -2.36 -9.63
N LYS A 11 -7.27 -3.46 -9.49
CA LYS A 11 -8.18 -3.99 -10.53
C LYS A 11 -9.66 -3.85 -10.14
N ASN A 12 -9.95 -3.52 -8.89
CA ASN A 12 -11.32 -3.28 -8.44
C ASN A 12 -11.81 -1.97 -9.09
N LYS A 13 -12.92 -2.04 -9.85
CA LYS A 13 -13.41 -0.91 -10.66
C LYS A 13 -13.79 0.30 -9.82
N GLY A 14 -14.63 0.13 -8.79
CA GLY A 14 -15.08 1.24 -7.95
C GLY A 14 -13.91 1.94 -7.26
N ALA A 15 -13.03 1.16 -6.62
CA ALA A 15 -11.83 1.74 -5.99
C ALA A 15 -10.90 2.43 -7.01
N LEU A 16 -10.81 1.93 -8.25
CA LEU A 16 -9.99 2.55 -9.29
C LEU A 16 -10.63 3.83 -9.85
N GLU A 17 -11.96 3.91 -9.92
CA GLU A 17 -12.70 5.11 -10.31
C GLU A 17 -12.45 6.22 -9.30
N ASP A 18 -12.67 5.95 -8.00
CA ASP A 18 -12.40 6.92 -6.91
C ASP A 18 -10.96 7.45 -6.94
N LEU A 19 -9.98 6.56 -7.19
CA LEU A 19 -8.57 6.95 -7.28
C LEU A 19 -8.27 7.78 -8.53
N ARG A 20 -8.99 7.57 -9.63
CA ARG A 20 -8.82 8.31 -10.88
C ARG A 20 -9.43 9.70 -10.86
N GLU A 21 -10.34 9.97 -9.94
CA GLU A 21 -10.80 11.33 -9.63
C GLU A 21 -9.66 12.17 -9.03
N ILE A 22 -8.73 11.54 -8.29
CA ILE A 22 -7.55 12.19 -7.73
C ILE A 22 -6.46 12.36 -8.80
N GLU A 23 -6.06 11.25 -9.43
CA GLU A 23 -5.11 11.28 -10.56
C GLU A 23 -5.47 10.19 -11.56
N SER A 24 -5.69 10.60 -12.82
CA SER A 24 -5.93 9.65 -13.89
C SER A 24 -4.73 8.72 -14.10
N GLY A 25 -4.98 7.44 -14.33
CA GLY A 25 -3.93 6.50 -14.72
C GLY A 25 -3.95 5.19 -13.95
N LYS A 26 -2.76 4.61 -13.79
CA LYS A 26 -2.55 3.37 -13.04
C LYS A 26 -2.35 3.67 -11.57
N TRP A 27 -2.98 2.85 -10.74
CA TRP A 27 -2.83 2.86 -9.30
C TRP A 27 -2.45 1.48 -8.81
N ASP A 28 -1.60 1.44 -7.80
CA ASP A 28 -1.19 0.22 -7.12
C ASP A 28 -1.46 0.33 -5.62
N LYS A 29 -1.94 -0.75 -5.00
CA LYS A 29 -1.96 -0.92 -3.55
C LYS A 29 -0.60 -1.42 -3.09
N VAL A 30 0.05 -0.65 -2.23
CA VAL A 30 1.35 -0.97 -1.65
C VAL A 30 1.18 -1.45 -0.22
N TYR A 31 1.93 -2.49 0.14
CA TYR A 31 2.06 -3.07 1.47
C TYR A 31 3.53 -3.04 1.84
N LYS A 32 3.91 -2.20 2.81
CA LYS A 32 5.29 -2.04 3.25
C LYS A 32 5.43 -2.43 4.71
N ASP A 33 6.09 -3.56 4.94
CA ASP A 33 6.36 -4.04 6.29
C ASP A 33 7.62 -3.36 6.88
N GLY A 34 7.58 -3.10 8.18
CA GLY A 34 8.70 -2.50 8.91
C GLY A 34 8.52 -2.62 10.42
N HIS A 35 9.21 -1.76 11.16
CA HIS A 35 9.06 -1.63 12.60
C HIS A 35 8.73 -0.17 12.94
N ASP A 36 7.95 0.03 14.00
CA ASP A 36 7.75 1.35 14.60
C ASP A 36 8.98 1.77 15.45
N ALA A 37 8.87 2.92 16.11
CA ALA A 37 9.95 3.45 16.94
C ALA A 37 10.27 2.58 18.17
N ASP A 38 9.30 1.79 18.65
CA ASP A 38 9.43 0.90 19.80
C ASP A 38 9.89 -0.51 19.39
N GLY A 39 10.10 -0.75 18.09
CA GLY A 39 10.53 -2.03 17.54
C GLY A 39 9.38 -3.02 17.30
N ASN A 40 8.13 -2.59 17.43
CA ASN A 40 6.98 -3.44 17.10
C ASN A 40 6.84 -3.57 15.58
N LYS A 41 6.40 -4.74 15.13
CA LYS A 41 6.13 -4.98 13.72
C LYS A 41 4.90 -4.20 13.27
N VAL A 42 5.04 -3.46 12.19
CA VAL A 42 3.94 -2.74 11.56
C VAL A 42 3.96 -2.91 10.04
N SER A 43 2.82 -2.73 9.40
CA SER A 43 2.68 -2.71 7.95
C SER A 43 1.94 -1.46 7.51
N ILE A 44 2.55 -0.70 6.59
CA ILE A 44 1.97 0.52 6.02
C ILE A 44 1.32 0.17 4.69
N HIS A 45 0.02 0.44 4.59
CA HIS A 45 -0.79 0.18 3.42
C HIS A 45 -1.19 1.51 2.78
N TYR A 46 -0.98 1.67 1.49
CA TYR A 46 -1.36 2.89 0.78
C TYR A 46 -1.62 2.63 -0.69
N PHE A 47 -2.28 3.58 -1.38
CA PHE A 47 -2.36 3.58 -2.83
C PHE A 47 -1.27 4.50 -3.39
N SER A 48 -0.56 4.04 -4.42
CA SER A 48 0.44 4.81 -5.16
C SER A 48 -0.04 4.99 -6.60
N SER A 49 -0.03 6.23 -7.08
CA SER A 49 -0.28 6.52 -8.50
C SER A 49 0.97 6.25 -9.34
N GLN A 50 0.84 6.36 -10.65
CA GLN A 50 1.97 6.23 -11.59
C GLN A 50 2.99 7.37 -11.44
N SER A 51 2.57 8.57 -11.05
CA SER A 51 3.46 9.71 -10.79
C SER A 51 4.11 9.65 -9.40
N GLY A 52 3.65 8.76 -8.53
CA GLY A 52 4.14 8.61 -7.16
C GLY A 52 3.27 9.29 -6.09
N GLN A 53 2.09 9.81 -6.44
CA GLN A 53 1.14 10.30 -5.43
C GLN A 53 0.71 9.18 -4.50
N VAL A 54 0.58 9.49 -3.21
CA VAL A 54 0.19 8.53 -2.17
C VAL A 54 -1.18 8.91 -1.61
N PHE A 55 -2.09 7.93 -1.52
CA PHE A 55 -3.43 8.13 -0.97
C PHE A 55 -3.84 7.04 0.03
N ASN A 56 -4.68 7.42 0.98
CA ASN A 56 -5.30 6.54 1.99
C ASN A 56 -4.27 5.66 2.72
N VAL A 57 -3.29 6.31 3.34
CA VAL A 57 -2.25 5.66 4.15
C VAL A 57 -2.87 5.11 5.43
N LYS A 58 -2.62 3.83 5.69
CA LYS A 58 -3.06 3.14 6.91
C LYS A 58 -1.89 2.37 7.51
N VAL A 59 -1.75 2.44 8.83
CA VAL A 59 -0.83 1.60 9.59
C VAL A 59 -1.62 0.43 10.16
N LYS A 60 -1.04 -0.76 10.07
CA LYS A 60 -1.58 -2.00 10.61
C LYS A 60 -0.56 -2.63 11.55
N ASP A 61 -1.04 -3.17 12.66
CA ASP A 61 -0.22 -3.95 13.58
C ASP A 61 0.19 -5.27 12.92
N GLY A 62 1.46 -5.64 13.10
CA GLY A 62 2.06 -6.82 12.48
C GLY A 62 2.43 -6.61 11.00
N TRP A 63 3.12 -7.61 10.45
CA TRP A 63 3.49 -7.64 9.04
C TRP A 63 2.38 -8.23 8.18
N SER A 64 2.16 -7.64 7.01
CA SER A 64 1.14 -8.09 6.05
C SER A 64 1.70 -8.95 4.93
N ASN A 65 3.02 -8.89 4.66
CA ASN A 65 3.65 -9.77 3.68
C ASN A 65 4.11 -11.06 4.37
N THR A 66 3.17 -11.99 4.57
CA THR A 66 3.50 -13.34 5.04
C THR A 66 4.20 -14.14 3.93
N ARG A 67 5.20 -14.96 4.27
CA ARG A 67 5.86 -15.85 3.30
C ARG A 67 4.80 -16.81 2.72
N ARG A 68 4.68 -16.87 1.39
CA ARG A 68 4.11 -18.04 0.69
C ARG A 68 5.16 -19.12 0.63
#